data_AF-A0A1X1QJA8-F1
#
_entry.id   AF-A0A1X1QJA8-F1
#
_cell.length_a   1.000
_cell.length_b   1.000
_cell.length_c   1.000
_cell.angle_alpha   90.00
_cell.angle_beta   90.00
_cell.angle_gamma   90.00
#
_symmetry.space_group_name_H-M   'P 1'
#
loop_
_entity.id
_entity.type
_entity.pdbx_description
1 polymer ?
#
loop_
_entity_poly.entity_id
_entity_poly.type
_entity_poly.pdbx_seq_one_letter_code
_entity_poly.pdbx_strand_id
1 'polypeptide(L)'
;MKKAVINDLNEPLMNLWQQILENPENLVKLYEQLWNEQHTDKKAYFFKVREQFNQIHQPHHLLYLLARVVKGSVRYNSTGTFNQSADNRHCGMRPSTMRKNIINVSSLLLGCTELSSVDFSEVIKKANKNDLVYGPTLSRHVLHKRS
;
A
#
# COMPACT_ATOMS: atom_id res chain seq x y z
N MET A 1 -27.28 1.46 -1.04
CA MET A 1 -25.94 2.07 -1.09
C MET A 1 -24.99 1.02 -1.65
N LYS A 2 -24.12 1.34 -2.63
CA LYS A 2 -23.17 0.36 -3.17
C LYS A 2 -22.05 0.17 -2.15
N LYS A 3 -21.67 -1.08 -1.89
CA LYS A 3 -20.56 -1.45 -1.00
C LYS A 3 -19.42 -2.06 -1.81
N ALA A 4 -18.19 -1.79 -1.41
CA ALA A 4 -16.98 -2.38 -1.97
C ALA A 4 -16.25 -3.18 -0.90
N VAL A 5 -15.56 -4.25 -1.30
CA VAL A 5 -14.65 -5.01 -0.45
C VAL A 5 -13.27 -4.97 -1.10
N ILE A 6 -12.26 -4.54 -0.36
CA ILE A 6 -10.86 -4.55 -0.79
C ILE A 6 -10.09 -5.50 0.11
N ASN A 7 -9.37 -6.43 -0.50
CA ASN A 7 -8.55 -7.42 0.20
C ASN A 7 -7.19 -7.58 -0.47
N ASP A 8 -6.14 -7.70 0.34
CA ASP A 8 -4.81 -8.13 -0.08
C ASP A 8 -4.15 -8.89 1.08
N LEU A 9 -3.33 -9.90 0.79
CA LEU A 9 -2.61 -10.63 1.84
C LEU A 9 -1.56 -9.76 2.55
N ASN A 10 -1.13 -8.66 1.93
CA ASN A 10 -0.15 -7.72 2.46
C ASN A 10 -0.78 -6.81 3.53
N GLU A 11 -0.74 -7.26 4.79
CA GLU A 11 -1.30 -6.53 5.94
C GLU A 11 -0.80 -5.08 6.06
N PRO A 12 0.51 -4.77 5.93
CA PRO A 12 0.96 -3.37 5.92
C PRO A 12 0.28 -2.49 4.87
N LEU A 13 -0.03 -3.05 3.69
CA LEU A 13 -0.75 -2.33 2.64
C LEU A 13 -2.22 -2.09 3.02
N MET A 14 -2.88 -3.08 3.64
CA MET A 14 -4.25 -2.93 4.12
C MET A 14 -4.35 -1.95 5.29
N ASN A 15 -3.36 -1.92 6.18
CA ASN A 15 -3.26 -0.92 7.24
C ASN A 15 -3.05 0.50 6.67
N LEU A 16 -2.31 0.63 5.55
CA LEU A 16 -2.23 1.89 4.82
C LEU A 16 -3.58 2.30 4.21
N TRP A 17 -4.31 1.38 3.58
CA TRP A 17 -5.67 1.65 3.12
C TRP A 17 -6.59 2.11 4.25
N GLN A 18 -6.50 1.48 5.42
CA GLN A 18 -7.27 1.90 6.59
C GLN A 18 -6.96 3.35 6.97
N GLN A 19 -5.67 3.73 7.05
CA GLN A 19 -5.29 5.12 7.34
C GLN A 19 -5.74 6.11 6.27
N ILE A 20 -5.72 5.71 4.99
CA ILE A 20 -6.25 6.54 3.88
C ILE A 20 -7.74 6.79 4.09
N LEU A 21 -8.52 5.78 4.49
CA LEU A 21 -9.97 5.95 4.65
C LEU A 21 -10.32 6.68 5.94
N GLU A 22 -9.76 6.25 7.08
CA GLU A 22 -10.21 6.64 8.42
C GLU A 22 -9.46 7.85 9.01
N ASN A 23 -8.18 8.04 8.67
CA ASN A 23 -7.34 9.10 9.22
C ASN A 23 -6.55 9.88 8.14
N PRO A 24 -7.21 10.32 7.05
CA PRO A 24 -6.52 10.86 5.87
C PRO A 24 -5.68 12.12 6.17
N GLU A 25 -6.19 13.03 7.01
CA GLU A 25 -5.51 14.28 7.35
C GLU A 25 -4.19 14.04 8.10
N ASN A 26 -4.20 13.11 9.06
CA ASN A 26 -3.00 12.75 9.80
C ASN A 26 -1.98 12.05 8.89
N LEU A 27 -2.43 11.12 8.03
CA LEU A 27 -1.56 10.43 7.08
C LEU A 27 -0.86 11.42 6.13
N VAL A 28 -1.60 12.40 5.59
CA VAL A 28 -1.04 13.44 4.72
C VAL A 28 -0.01 14.28 5.46
N LYS A 29 -0.31 14.71 6.70
CA LYS A 29 0.63 15.49 7.52
C LYS A 29 1.94 14.74 7.75
N LEU A 30 1.85 13.46 8.15
CA LEU A 30 3.03 12.63 8.39
C LEU A 30 3.85 12.39 7.11
N TYR A 31 3.17 12.15 5.99
CA TYR A 31 3.85 12.04 4.68
C TYR A 31 4.59 13.33 4.31
N GLU A 32 3.95 14.48 4.50
CA GLU A 32 4.53 15.79 4.20
C GLU A 32 5.77 16.08 5.06
N GLN A 33 5.76 15.68 6.34
CA GLN A 33 6.93 15.76 7.21
C GLN A 33 8.10 14.93 6.66
N LEU A 34 7.88 13.65 6.36
CA LEU A 34 8.92 12.79 5.76
C LEU A 34 9.42 13.33 4.41
N TRP A 35 8.51 13.92 3.62
CA TRP A 35 8.85 14.51 2.32
C TRP A 35 9.71 15.76 2.45
N ASN A 36 9.56 16.58 3.49
CA ASN A 36 10.36 17.77 3.72
C ASN A 36 11.72 17.45 4.39
N GLU A 37 11.78 16.45 5.27
CA GLU A 37 13.00 16.11 6.02
C GLU A 37 14.08 15.42 5.17
N GLN A 38 13.71 14.79 4.04
CA GLN A 38 14.64 14.03 3.21
C GLN A 38 15.72 14.85 2.49
N HIS A 39 15.65 16.19 2.47
CA HIS A 39 16.39 17.00 1.51
C HIS A 39 17.92 17.05 1.72
N THR A 40 18.40 16.88 2.95
CA THR A 40 19.84 16.91 3.27
C THR A 40 20.60 15.74 2.64
N ASP A 41 20.10 14.50 2.83
CA ASP A 41 20.59 13.30 2.16
C ASP A 41 19.41 12.36 1.88
N LYS A 42 18.89 12.44 0.65
CA LYS A 42 17.67 11.71 0.23
C LYS A 42 17.84 10.20 0.25
N LYS A 43 19.07 9.71 0.06
CA LYS A 43 19.38 8.28 -0.01
C LYS A 43 19.51 7.72 1.40
N ALA A 44 20.30 8.38 2.26
CA ALA A 44 20.42 8.00 3.66
C ALA A 44 19.07 8.10 4.37
N TYR A 45 18.29 9.16 4.12
CA TYR A 45 16.97 9.33 4.71
C TYR A 45 15.99 8.24 4.28
N PHE A 46 16.01 7.84 3.00
CA PHE A 46 15.21 6.69 2.54
C PHE A 46 15.55 5.42 3.30
N PHE A 47 16.84 5.11 3.50
CA PHE A 47 17.25 3.93 4.24
C PHE A 47 16.85 3.98 5.72
N LYS A 48 16.93 5.16 6.35
CA LYS A 48 16.43 5.40 7.71
C LYS A 48 14.93 5.10 7.81
N VAL A 49 14.10 5.67 6.93
CA VAL A 49 12.65 5.42 6.94
C VAL A 49 12.34 3.96 6.63
N ARG A 50 13.11 3.30 5.77
CA ARG A 50 12.98 1.86 5.48
C ARG A 50 13.26 1.00 6.71
N GLU A 51 14.31 1.32 7.46
CA GLU A 51 14.64 0.63 8.70
C GLU A 51 13.54 0.81 9.74
N GLN A 52 13.05 2.04 9.93
CA GLN A 52 11.92 2.32 10.82
C GLN A 52 10.65 1.56 10.38
N PHE A 53 10.34 1.55 9.07
CA PHE A 53 9.23 0.76 8.56
C PHE A 53 9.38 -0.72 8.88
N ASN A 54 10.56 -1.31 8.68
CA ASN A 54 10.81 -2.71 8.97
C ASN A 54 10.74 -3.06 10.46
N GLN A 55 10.83 -2.08 11.37
CA GLN A 55 10.72 -2.29 12.81
C GLN A 55 9.28 -2.17 13.30
N ILE A 56 8.53 -1.17 12.83
CA ILE A 56 7.22 -0.80 13.42
C ILE A 56 6.06 -0.78 12.43
N HIS A 57 6.30 -1.07 11.15
CA HIS A 57 5.29 -1.26 10.10
C HIS A 57 4.28 -0.09 9.97
N GLN A 58 4.73 1.13 10.26
CA GLN A 58 3.85 2.30 10.25
C GLN A 58 3.38 2.68 8.82
N PRO A 59 2.08 2.93 8.61
CA PRO A 59 1.51 3.26 7.30
C PRO A 59 2.15 4.45 6.59
N HIS A 60 2.46 5.53 7.32
CA HIS A 60 3.06 6.73 6.73
C HIS A 60 4.49 6.47 6.21
N HIS A 61 5.25 5.59 6.86
CA HIS A 61 6.53 5.12 6.33
C HIS A 61 6.32 4.33 5.04
N LEU A 62 5.35 3.39 5.00
CA LEU A 62 5.05 2.63 3.79
C LEU A 62 4.66 3.54 2.62
N LEU A 63 3.80 4.53 2.86
CA LEU A 63 3.40 5.51 1.85
C LEU A 63 4.60 6.28 1.29
N TYR A 64 5.48 6.76 2.17
CA TYR A 64 6.72 7.43 1.77
C TYR A 64 7.61 6.52 0.92
N LEU A 65 7.81 5.26 1.36
CA LEU A 65 8.63 4.30 0.64
C LEU A 65 8.05 4.01 -0.75
N LEU A 66 6.74 3.74 -0.85
CA LEU A 66 6.04 3.50 -2.11
C LEU A 66 6.19 4.67 -3.09
N ALA A 67 6.12 5.91 -2.60
CA ALA A 67 6.34 7.09 -3.41
C ALA A 67 7.79 7.24 -3.88
N ARG A 68 8.75 6.56 -3.26
CA ARG A 68 10.19 6.66 -3.50
C ARG A 68 10.82 5.42 -4.13
N VAL A 69 10.14 4.28 -4.24
CA VAL A 69 10.75 3.06 -4.79
C VAL A 69 10.71 3.03 -6.32
N VAL A 70 11.72 2.40 -6.90
CA VAL A 70 11.76 2.15 -8.35
C VAL A 70 10.55 1.29 -8.76
N LYS A 71 9.78 1.74 -9.74
CA LYS A 71 8.55 1.10 -10.26
C LYS A 71 7.37 0.97 -9.28
N GLY A 72 7.42 1.62 -8.11
CA GLY A 72 6.29 1.64 -7.16
C GLY A 72 5.89 0.27 -6.59
N SER A 73 6.73 -0.76 -6.72
CA SER A 73 6.40 -2.13 -6.31
C SER A 73 6.87 -2.43 -4.90
N VAL A 74 6.02 -3.03 -4.07
CA VAL A 74 6.41 -3.60 -2.77
C VAL A 74 7.20 -4.90 -2.99
N ARG A 75 8.28 -5.09 -2.24
CA ARG A 75 8.97 -6.39 -2.17
C ARG A 75 9.50 -6.63 -0.77
N TYR A 76 9.17 -7.80 -0.24
CA TYR A 76 9.70 -8.31 1.02
C TYR A 76 10.68 -9.45 0.74
N ASN A 77 11.68 -9.63 1.60
CA ASN A 77 12.51 -10.83 1.60
C ASN A 77 11.79 -11.98 2.33
N SER A 78 12.45 -13.14 2.45
CA SER A 78 11.93 -14.31 3.17
C SER A 78 11.67 -14.08 4.66
N THR A 79 12.23 -13.01 5.25
CA THR A 79 12.03 -12.63 6.65
C THR A 79 10.95 -11.56 6.83
N GLY A 80 10.19 -11.23 5.78
CA GLY A 80 9.13 -10.21 5.82
C GLY A 80 9.64 -8.76 5.79
N THR A 81 10.92 -8.54 5.55
CA THR A 81 11.57 -7.23 5.57
C THR A 81 11.52 -6.56 4.19
N PHE A 82 11.08 -5.30 4.15
CA PHE A 82 11.06 -4.49 2.93
C PHE A 82 12.48 -4.20 2.43
N ASN A 83 12.76 -4.56 1.17
CA ASN A 83 14.13 -4.57 0.65
C ASN A 83 14.32 -3.83 -0.69
N GLN A 84 13.39 -2.97 -1.07
CA GLN A 84 13.52 -2.16 -2.29
C GLN A 84 14.54 -1.02 -2.15
N SER A 85 15.06 -0.58 -3.29
CA SER A 85 15.98 0.54 -3.40
C SER A 85 15.24 1.85 -3.74
N ALA A 86 15.80 2.97 -3.31
CA ALA A 86 15.30 4.30 -3.64
C ALA A 86 15.44 4.60 -5.14
N ASP A 87 14.40 5.18 -5.74
CA ASP A 87 14.51 5.97 -6.95
C ASP A 87 15.13 7.32 -6.58
N ASN A 88 16.38 7.52 -6.99
CA ASN A 88 17.13 8.75 -6.69
C ASN A 88 16.79 9.90 -7.64
N ARG A 89 15.98 9.67 -8.69
CA ARG A 89 15.59 10.70 -9.65
C ARG A 89 14.50 11.63 -9.10
N HIS A 90 13.70 11.14 -8.16
CA HIS A 90 12.53 11.85 -7.65
C HIS A 90 12.48 11.84 -6.12
N CYS A 91 11.95 12.93 -5.54
CA CYS A 91 11.66 13.04 -4.11
C CYS A 91 10.33 12.40 -3.71
N GLY A 92 9.66 11.69 -4.62
CA GLY A 92 8.30 11.20 -4.47
C GLY A 92 7.24 12.23 -4.89
N MET A 93 5.97 11.88 -4.70
CA MET A 93 4.84 12.73 -5.06
C MET A 93 4.85 14.03 -4.23
N ARG A 94 4.60 15.18 -4.87
CA ARG A 94 4.52 16.46 -4.15
C ARG A 94 3.43 16.40 -3.07
N PRO A 95 3.65 16.95 -1.86
CA PRO A 95 2.69 16.87 -0.76
C PRO A 95 1.29 17.38 -1.12
N SER A 96 1.18 18.46 -1.90
CA SER A 96 -0.11 18.99 -2.35
C SER A 96 -0.89 18.01 -3.23
N THR A 97 -0.20 17.29 -4.13
CA THR A 97 -0.81 16.26 -4.97
C THR A 97 -1.19 15.03 -4.14
N MET A 98 -0.31 14.59 -3.22
CA MET A 98 -0.59 13.46 -2.33
C MET A 98 -1.82 13.73 -1.46
N ARG A 99 -1.89 14.93 -0.86
CA ARG A 99 -3.04 15.41 -0.11
C ARG A 99 -4.32 15.28 -0.93
N LYS A 100 -4.36 15.90 -2.10
CA LYS A 100 -5.54 15.87 -2.98
C LYS A 100 -5.99 14.43 -3.28
N ASN A 101 -5.06 13.54 -3.57
CA ASN A 101 -5.37 12.14 -3.88
C ASN A 101 -5.95 11.40 -2.66
N ILE A 102 -5.31 11.51 -1.49
CA ILE A 102 -5.75 10.83 -0.27
C ILE A 102 -7.12 11.34 0.20
N ILE A 103 -7.31 12.67 0.25
CA ILE A 103 -8.60 13.26 0.65
C ILE A 103 -9.72 12.83 -0.31
N ASN A 104 -9.47 12.86 -1.62
CA ASN A 104 -10.47 12.44 -2.59
C ASN A 104 -10.83 10.96 -2.46
N VAL A 105 -9.84 10.09 -2.31
CA VAL A 105 -10.06 8.64 -2.11
C VAL A 105 -10.87 8.38 -0.85
N SER A 106 -10.49 9.00 0.28
CA SER A 106 -11.25 8.90 1.53
C SER A 106 -12.70 9.34 1.33
N SER A 107 -12.92 10.52 0.74
CA SER A 107 -14.28 11.06 0.54
C SER A 107 -15.19 10.17 -0.32
N LEU A 108 -14.61 9.42 -1.26
CA LEU A 108 -15.36 8.52 -2.15
C LEU A 108 -15.64 7.15 -1.54
N LEU A 109 -14.72 6.63 -0.72
CA LEU A 109 -14.71 5.23 -0.30
C LEU A 109 -15.05 5.03 1.18
N LEU A 110 -14.94 6.08 2.00
CA LEU A 110 -15.26 6.01 3.42
C LEU A 110 -16.76 5.69 3.63
N GLY A 111 -17.05 4.78 4.54
CA GLY A 111 -18.41 4.35 4.87
C GLY A 111 -19.06 3.40 3.85
N CYS A 112 -18.42 3.16 2.70
CA CYS A 112 -18.90 2.22 1.68
C CYS A 112 -17.90 1.10 1.35
N THR A 113 -16.73 1.09 1.99
CA THR A 113 -15.66 0.11 1.73
C THR A 113 -15.34 -0.69 2.98
N GLU A 114 -15.28 -2.01 2.85
CA GLU A 114 -14.78 -2.94 3.86
C GLU A 114 -13.38 -3.42 3.46
N LEU A 115 -12.43 -3.37 4.40
CA LEU A 115 -11.04 -3.77 4.20
C LEU A 115 -10.77 -5.11 4.89
N SER A 116 -9.94 -5.97 4.30
CA SER A 116 -9.47 -7.19 4.95
C SER A 116 -8.07 -7.57 4.46
N SER A 117 -7.34 -8.33 5.28
CA SER A 117 -6.01 -8.84 4.94
C SER A 117 -5.95 -10.34 5.13
N VAL A 118 -6.64 -11.09 4.27
CA VAL A 118 -6.72 -12.55 4.33
C VAL A 118 -6.42 -13.18 2.98
N ASP A 119 -6.26 -14.50 2.95
CA ASP A 119 -6.15 -15.25 1.71
C ASP A 119 -7.37 -14.99 0.82
N PHE A 120 -7.13 -14.71 -0.46
CA PHE A 120 -8.18 -14.38 -1.43
C PHE A 120 -9.27 -15.45 -1.51
N SER A 121 -8.93 -16.73 -1.31
CA SER A 121 -9.91 -17.82 -1.31
C SER A 121 -10.95 -17.69 -0.19
N GLU A 122 -10.62 -17.03 0.93
CA GLU A 122 -11.57 -16.77 2.02
C GLU A 122 -12.57 -15.67 1.66
N VAL A 123 -12.12 -14.64 0.94
CA VAL A 123 -12.98 -13.54 0.50
C VAL A 123 -13.93 -14.00 -0.60
N ILE A 124 -13.45 -14.80 -1.56
CA ILE A 124 -14.29 -15.34 -2.64
C ILE A 124 -15.40 -16.24 -2.12
N LYS A 125 -15.17 -17.01 -1.05
CA LYS A 125 -16.22 -17.83 -0.42
C LYS A 125 -17.36 -16.99 0.14
N LYS A 126 -17.13 -15.71 0.45
CA LYS A 126 -18.16 -14.79 0.96
C LYS A 126 -18.93 -14.07 -0.16
N ALA A 127 -18.42 -14.08 -1.39
CA ALA A 127 -19.07 -13.44 -2.52
C ALA A 127 -20.34 -14.20 -2.94
N ASN A 128 -21.39 -13.47 -3.29
CA ASN A 128 -22.67 -14.02 -3.76
C ASN A 128 -22.90 -13.69 -5.24
N LYS A 129 -23.97 -14.25 -5.82
CA LYS A 129 -24.30 -14.12 -7.26
C LYS A 129 -24.52 -12.69 -7.76
N ASN A 130 -24.76 -11.74 -6.87
CA ASN A 130 -24.96 -10.33 -7.20
C ASN A 130 -23.68 -9.48 -7.06
N ASP A 131 -22.57 -10.08 -6.60
CA ASP A 131 -21.30 -9.39 -6.43
C ASP A 131 -20.49 -9.46 -7.73
N LEU A 132 -19.84 -8.35 -8.08
CA LEU A 132 -18.83 -8.32 -9.13
C LEU A 132 -17.45 -8.50 -8.49
N VAL A 133 -16.78 -9.61 -8.82
CA VAL A 133 -15.43 -9.91 -8.35
C VAL A 133 -14.41 -9.51 -9.41
N TYR A 134 -13.44 -8.67 -9.02
CA TYR A 134 -12.27 -8.34 -9.83
C TYR A 134 -11.01 -8.75 -9.05
N GLY A 135 -10.13 -9.56 -9.66
CA GLY A 135 -8.94 -10.10 -9.01
C GLY A 135 -8.09 -10.95 -9.94
N PRO A 136 -6.90 -11.41 -9.49
CA PRO A 136 -6.01 -12.22 -10.32
C PRO A 136 -6.73 -13.48 -10.80
N THR A 137 -6.65 -13.74 -12.10
CA THR A 137 -7.21 -14.96 -12.68
C THR A 137 -6.50 -16.16 -12.04
N LEU A 138 -7.27 -17.10 -11.49
CA LEU A 138 -6.75 -18.42 -11.10
C LEU A 138 -6.25 -19.11 -12.37
N SER A 139 -5.00 -18.89 -12.74
CA SER A 139 -4.31 -19.72 -13.73
C SER A 139 -4.01 -21.05 -13.05
N ARG A 140 -5.01 -21.93 -12.98
CA ARG A 140 -4.73 -23.36 -13.04
C ARG A 140 -4.05 -23.59 -14.40
N HIS A 141 -3.06 -24.49 -14.46
CA HIS A 141 -2.28 -24.94 -15.63
C HIS A 141 -0.93 -24.24 -15.86
N VAL A 142 0.14 -24.74 -15.22
CA VAL A 142 1.29 -25.37 -15.91
C VAL A 142 1.89 -26.46 -15.01
N LEU A 143 1.29 -27.65 -15.02
CA LEU A 143 1.98 -28.90 -14.65
C LEU A 143 1.82 -29.86 -15.84
N HIS A 144 2.57 -29.60 -16.92
CA HIS A 144 2.94 -30.69 -17.81
C HIS A 144 4.18 -31.36 -17.21
N LYS A 145 3.97 -32.58 -16.70
CA LYS A 145 5.02 -33.56 -16.45
C LYS A 145 5.91 -33.63 -17.68
N ARG A 146 7.20 -33.38 -17.53
CA ARG A 146 8.20 -33.97 -18.43
C ARG A 146 8.52 -35.35 -17.88
N SER A 147 8.02 -36.35 -18.60
CA SER A 147 8.60 -37.70 -18.70
C SER A 147 10.05 -37.61 -19.14
#